data_AF-A0A409XKS4-F1
#
_entry.id   AF-A0A409XKS4-F1
#
_cell.length_a   1.000
_cell.length_b   1.000
_cell.length_c   1.000
_cell.angle_alpha   90.00
_cell.angle_beta   90.00
_cell.angle_gamma   90.00
#
_symmetry.space_group_name_H-M   'P 1'
#
loop_
_entity.id
_entity.type
_entity.pdbx_description
1 polymer ?
#
loop_
_entity_poly.entity_id
_entity_poly.type
_entity_poly.pdbx_seq_one_letter_code
_entity_poly.pdbx_strand_id
1 'polypeptide(L)'
;MAWVPSAATQFSLDIWSQISKQCDRNTLRQLATHEVHSVVRQSALPYLFKKLHFHAFNLLRYEGRSLTSTPEEHEDLFNAKSHQSSQRFMQLPLSRFARYVRTWTYEGFFYSDEDPETAVTSMIYRYNQEMWPFFAENLACYTGLTNLSFRRVVIDERAVISLNKLANLRDLSFSEVDITSAINLGSPHIRLISLQYIPFNFLSAFIVGACATLGTLRVHVSKEDHRALHDVLEHCPVLNQLAITLTDEEDSVPSHSLSITACPNLTEYIGPGYYAGVIAGRPVREIELNQCPRPQYFATEETDWLEVCGRGTVPVEVFWIHDFPTFAIPDLFPVIMEKFPLLTDLQLTFYAYTMADDNDPEDIEISNQVHYLSIIHDVSTGKYEVPGTLRYLEILLCEEYEIHPTITLAQVVDRIQSSEKFTNLDCLILGNKESYQCWNKDETGVWSMIQYGEDDLEGGDNDGDGDGSDG
;
A
#
# COMPACT_ATOMS: atom_id res chain seq x y z
N MET A 1 37.54 -13.42 12.75
CA MET A 1 36.90 -14.52 13.51
C MET A 1 36.58 -14.01 14.91
N ALA A 2 35.30 -13.89 15.26
CA ALA A 2 34.88 -13.37 16.56
C ALA A 2 34.88 -14.51 17.61
N TRP A 3 36.00 -14.70 18.30
CA TRP A 3 36.03 -15.53 19.51
C TRP A 3 35.32 -14.75 20.62
N VAL A 4 34.15 -15.22 21.02
CA VAL A 4 33.42 -14.64 22.14
C VAL A 4 34.10 -15.12 23.44
N PRO A 5 34.76 -14.23 24.22
CA PRO A 5 35.51 -14.63 25.41
C PRO A 5 34.58 -15.25 26.46
N SER A 6 35.11 -16.05 27.40
CA SER A 6 34.30 -16.61 28.50
C SER A 6 33.59 -15.54 29.34
N ALA A 7 34.06 -14.29 29.32
CA ALA A 7 33.39 -13.15 29.96
C ALA A 7 31.99 -12.85 29.37
N ALA A 8 31.77 -13.15 28.09
CA ALA A 8 30.48 -12.94 27.44
C ALA A 8 29.36 -13.86 27.96
N THR A 9 29.72 -15.00 28.58
CA THR A 9 28.73 -15.90 29.20
C THR A 9 28.25 -15.41 30.57
N GLN A 10 28.86 -14.33 31.10
CA GLN A 10 28.46 -13.72 32.38
C GLN A 10 27.19 -12.86 32.26
N PHE A 11 26.83 -12.45 31.04
CA PHE A 11 25.59 -11.70 30.81
C PHE A 11 24.41 -12.66 30.65
N SER A 12 23.25 -12.25 31.18
CA SER A 12 22.01 -13.02 31.04
C SER A 12 21.54 -13.05 29.57
N LEU A 13 20.69 -14.04 29.26
CA LEU A 13 20.08 -14.16 27.93
C LEU A 13 19.34 -12.87 27.54
N ASP A 14 18.74 -12.16 28.50
CA ASP A 14 18.01 -10.92 28.25
C ASP A 14 18.91 -9.81 27.71
N ILE A 15 20.11 -9.64 28.29
CA ILE A 15 21.09 -8.65 27.82
C ILE A 15 21.50 -8.98 26.39
N TRP A 16 21.84 -10.23 26.11
CA TRP A 16 22.18 -10.67 24.76
C TRP A 16 21.04 -10.54 23.76
N SER A 17 19.79 -10.69 24.21
CA SER A 17 18.60 -10.46 23.40
C SER A 17 18.45 -8.98 23.03
N GLN A 18 18.70 -8.07 23.97
CA GLN A 18 18.69 -6.63 23.69
C GLN A 18 19.81 -6.23 22.73
N ILE A 19 21.01 -6.79 22.90
CA ILE A 19 22.13 -6.57 21.97
C ILE A 19 21.75 -7.09 20.57
N SER A 20 21.28 -8.34 20.48
CA SER A 20 20.92 -8.98 19.21
C SER A 20 19.81 -8.22 18.47
N LYS A 21 18.88 -7.59 19.20
CA LYS A 21 17.82 -6.75 18.61
C LYS A 21 18.37 -5.55 17.83
N GLN A 22 19.53 -5.03 18.23
CA GLN A 22 20.18 -3.85 17.62
C GLN A 22 21.24 -4.24 16.57
N CYS A 23 21.55 -5.52 16.41
CA CYS A 23 22.53 -5.98 15.43
C CYS A 23 21.94 -6.03 14.02
N ASP A 24 22.76 -5.68 13.03
CA ASP A 24 22.45 -5.92 11.63
C ASP A 24 22.43 -7.44 11.30
N ARG A 25 21.93 -7.78 10.10
CA ARG A 25 21.75 -9.18 9.68
C ARG A 25 23.08 -9.93 9.53
N ASN A 26 24.17 -9.29 9.12
CA ASN A 26 25.47 -9.92 8.97
C ASN A 26 26.10 -10.22 10.33
N THR A 27 26.00 -9.29 11.27
CA THR A 27 26.39 -9.49 12.66
C THR A 27 25.60 -10.64 13.27
N LEU A 28 24.27 -10.67 13.09
CA LEU A 28 23.42 -11.78 13.55
C LEU A 28 23.83 -13.14 12.96
N ARG A 29 24.24 -13.20 11.68
CA ARG A 29 24.76 -14.42 11.05
C ARG A 29 26.04 -14.90 11.72
N GLN A 30 26.98 -13.99 11.99
CA GLN A 30 28.23 -14.32 12.68
C GLN A 30 27.96 -14.86 14.10
N LEU A 31 27.05 -14.21 14.84
CA LEU A 31 26.63 -14.63 16.17
C LEU A 31 25.88 -15.97 16.17
N ALA A 32 25.21 -16.32 15.06
CA ALA A 32 24.46 -17.56 14.93
C ALA A 32 25.31 -18.79 14.56
N THR A 33 26.62 -18.61 14.28
CA THR A 33 27.51 -19.71 13.90
C THR A 33 27.72 -20.71 15.03
N HIS A 34 28.16 -21.93 14.69
CA HIS A 34 28.40 -22.98 15.67
C HIS A 34 29.64 -22.73 16.54
N GLU A 35 30.54 -21.84 16.09
CA GLU A 35 31.75 -21.42 16.79
C GLU A 35 31.45 -20.44 17.94
N VAL A 36 30.30 -19.76 17.90
CA VAL A 36 29.85 -18.83 18.94
C VAL A 36 29.17 -19.58 20.08
N HIS A 37 29.37 -19.10 21.30
CA HIS A 37 28.79 -19.67 22.51
C HIS A 37 27.26 -19.84 22.38
N SER A 38 26.74 -20.96 22.89
CA SER A 38 25.34 -21.37 22.67
C SER A 38 24.31 -20.35 23.12
N VAL A 39 24.57 -19.60 24.21
CA VAL A 39 23.69 -18.54 24.73
C VAL A 39 23.58 -17.38 23.75
N VAL A 40 24.71 -16.87 23.25
CA VAL A 40 24.76 -15.77 22.28
C VAL A 40 24.14 -16.20 20.95
N ARG A 41 24.43 -17.43 20.53
CA ARG A 41 23.75 -18.02 19.37
C ARG A 41 22.24 -18.06 19.58
N GLN A 42 21.76 -18.55 20.72
CA GLN A 42 20.32 -18.66 21.00
C GLN A 42 19.62 -17.31 21.09
N SER A 43 20.29 -16.26 21.56
CA SER A 43 19.72 -14.90 21.56
C SER A 43 19.64 -14.29 20.16
N ALA A 44 20.58 -14.63 19.26
CA ALA A 44 20.62 -14.09 17.91
C ALA A 44 19.58 -14.73 16.98
N LEU A 45 19.30 -16.04 17.13
CA LEU A 45 18.42 -16.80 16.24
C LEU A 45 17.00 -16.19 16.05
N PRO A 46 16.28 -15.75 17.11
CA PRO A 46 14.97 -15.12 16.96
C PRO A 46 14.96 -13.91 16.04
N TYR A 47 16.02 -13.10 16.08
CA TYR A 47 16.14 -11.88 15.29
C TYR A 47 16.61 -12.18 13.86
N LEU A 48 17.56 -13.11 13.72
CA LEU A 48 18.06 -13.53 12.41
C LEU A 48 16.96 -14.16 11.53
N PHE A 49 16.10 -14.98 12.14
CA PHE A 49 15.04 -15.71 11.45
C PHE A 49 13.64 -15.09 11.61
N LYS A 50 13.53 -13.89 12.21
CA LYS A 50 12.23 -13.21 12.42
C LYS A 50 11.46 -13.02 11.11
N LYS A 51 12.19 -12.62 10.07
CA LYS A 51 11.67 -12.37 8.71
C LYS A 51 12.36 -13.31 7.72
N LEU A 52 11.56 -14.15 7.07
CA LEU A 52 11.98 -14.98 5.96
C LEU A 52 11.49 -14.31 4.67
N HIS A 53 12.42 -14.04 3.76
CA HIS A 53 12.10 -13.51 2.43
C HIS A 53 12.72 -14.45 1.41
N PHE A 54 11.89 -15.00 0.55
CA PHE A 54 12.33 -15.82 -0.56
C PHE A 54 11.98 -15.13 -1.87
N HIS A 55 12.98 -14.89 -2.69
CA HIS A 55 12.79 -14.41 -4.04
C HIS A 55 13.18 -15.47 -5.04
N ALA A 56 12.26 -15.81 -5.94
CA ALA A 56 12.51 -16.73 -7.04
C ALA A 56 13.52 -16.15 -8.05
N PHE A 57 13.76 -14.83 -8.10
CA PHE A 57 14.69 -14.20 -9.05
C PHE A 57 16.10 -14.81 -9.04
N ASN A 58 16.54 -15.34 -7.89
CA ASN A 58 17.86 -15.98 -7.76
C ASN A 58 18.02 -17.22 -8.66
N LEU A 59 16.92 -17.77 -9.17
CA LEU A 59 16.91 -18.86 -10.15
C LEU A 59 17.40 -18.45 -11.53
N LEU A 60 17.27 -17.19 -11.91
CA LEU A 60 17.63 -16.71 -13.24
C LEU A 60 18.68 -15.60 -13.22
N ARG A 61 19.34 -15.36 -12.07
CA ARG A 61 20.39 -14.33 -11.98
C ARG A 61 21.34 -14.41 -13.18
N TYR A 62 21.40 -13.26 -13.86
CA TYR A 62 21.87 -12.98 -15.20
C TYR A 62 23.40 -13.09 -15.38
N GLU A 63 24.09 -13.89 -14.58
CA GLU A 63 25.56 -13.91 -14.58
C GLU A 63 26.18 -14.69 -15.76
N GLY A 64 25.43 -14.94 -16.83
CA GLY A 64 25.94 -15.67 -17.98
C GLY A 64 24.98 -15.86 -19.15
N ARG A 65 24.26 -14.81 -19.58
CA ARG A 65 23.68 -14.84 -20.94
C ARG A 65 24.84 -14.87 -21.95
N SER A 66 25.24 -16.06 -22.37
CA SER A 66 25.83 -16.16 -23.70
C SER A 66 24.72 -15.77 -24.66
N LEU A 67 24.91 -14.74 -25.47
CA LEU A 67 23.95 -14.30 -26.51
C LEU A 67 23.64 -15.40 -27.57
N THR A 68 24.13 -16.62 -27.37
CA THR A 68 24.08 -17.76 -28.28
C THR A 68 23.31 -18.94 -27.72
N SER A 69 22.78 -18.89 -26.48
CA SER A 69 22.09 -20.03 -25.91
C SER A 69 20.74 -20.27 -26.59
N THR A 70 20.43 -21.54 -26.86
CA THR A 70 19.14 -21.91 -27.46
C THR A 70 18.03 -21.89 -26.41
N PRO A 71 16.75 -21.78 -26.80
CA PRO A 71 15.62 -21.90 -25.87
C PRO A 71 15.63 -23.19 -25.03
N GLU A 72 16.09 -24.31 -25.59
CA GLU A 72 16.23 -25.59 -24.88
C GLU A 72 17.30 -25.52 -23.78
N GLU A 73 18.46 -24.91 -24.06
CA GLU A 73 19.53 -24.71 -23.06
C GLU A 73 19.07 -23.81 -21.91
N HIS A 74 18.23 -22.82 -22.20
CA HIS A 74 17.61 -21.97 -21.19
C HIS A 74 16.63 -22.75 -20.30
N GLU A 75 15.79 -23.60 -20.88
CA GLU A 75 14.85 -24.45 -20.13
C GLU A 75 15.60 -25.44 -19.23
N ASP A 76 16.65 -26.09 -19.73
CA ASP A 76 17.46 -27.03 -18.95
C ASP A 76 18.17 -26.33 -17.78
N LEU A 77 18.74 -25.16 -18.01
CA LEU A 77 19.38 -24.36 -16.95
C LEU A 77 18.36 -23.92 -15.90
N PHE A 78 17.17 -23.48 -16.33
CA PHE A 78 16.08 -23.13 -15.43
C PHE A 78 15.65 -24.32 -14.58
N ASN A 79 15.41 -25.48 -15.21
CA ASN A 79 15.00 -26.71 -14.52
C ASN A 79 16.06 -27.14 -13.49
N ALA A 80 17.35 -27.08 -13.84
CA ALA A 80 18.44 -27.43 -12.93
C ALA A 80 18.50 -26.47 -11.72
N LYS A 81 18.41 -25.15 -11.95
CA LYS A 81 18.43 -24.14 -10.87
C LYS A 81 17.17 -24.17 -10.01
N SER A 82 16.01 -24.39 -10.63
CA SER A 82 14.73 -24.65 -9.97
C SER A 82 14.90 -25.81 -9.00
N HIS A 83 15.33 -26.96 -9.51
CA HIS A 83 15.53 -28.16 -8.70
C HIS A 83 16.52 -27.93 -7.57
N GLN A 84 17.65 -27.27 -7.84
CA GLN A 84 18.64 -26.93 -6.82
C GLN A 84 18.05 -26.02 -5.72
N SER A 85 17.23 -25.04 -6.08
CA SER A 85 16.63 -24.11 -5.11
C SER A 85 15.54 -24.80 -4.30
N SER A 86 14.71 -25.63 -4.93
CA SER A 86 13.76 -26.50 -4.24
C SER A 86 14.48 -27.44 -3.27
N GLN A 87 15.58 -28.06 -3.69
CA GLN A 87 16.42 -28.89 -2.81
C GLN A 87 17.02 -28.09 -1.65
N ARG A 88 17.58 -26.91 -1.89
CA ARG A 88 18.11 -26.03 -0.82
C ARG A 88 17.00 -25.63 0.13
N PHE A 89 15.81 -25.33 -0.37
CA PHE A 89 14.66 -25.00 0.44
C PHE A 89 14.22 -26.21 1.29
N MET A 90 14.15 -27.40 0.71
CA MET A 90 13.87 -28.66 1.41
C MET A 90 14.94 -29.00 2.46
N GLN A 91 16.20 -28.62 2.20
CA GLN A 91 17.34 -28.86 3.10
C GLN A 91 17.49 -27.80 4.18
N LEU A 92 16.87 -26.63 4.05
CA LEU A 92 16.79 -25.69 5.16
C LEU A 92 16.12 -26.45 6.30
N PRO A 93 16.74 -26.56 7.49
CA PRO A 93 16.12 -27.17 8.66
C PRO A 93 15.08 -26.19 9.21
N LEU A 94 14.07 -25.88 8.39
CA LEU A 94 13.01 -24.93 8.66
C LEU A 94 12.29 -25.36 9.94
N SER A 95 12.13 -26.66 10.19
CA SER A 95 11.59 -27.18 11.46
C SER A 95 12.31 -26.66 12.71
N ARG A 96 13.64 -26.51 12.69
CA ARG A 96 14.41 -26.04 13.86
C ARG A 96 14.22 -24.55 14.13
N PHE A 97 14.05 -23.76 13.07
CA PHE A 97 13.96 -22.30 13.17
C PHE A 97 12.54 -21.76 12.96
N ALA A 98 11.58 -22.59 12.58
CA ALA A 98 10.21 -22.22 12.24
C ALA A 98 9.50 -21.49 13.38
N ARG A 99 9.79 -21.87 14.64
CA ARG A 99 9.26 -21.21 15.84
C ARG A 99 9.66 -19.73 15.97
N TYR A 100 10.72 -19.31 15.28
CA TYR A 100 11.22 -17.94 15.31
C TYR A 100 10.67 -17.09 14.17
N VAL A 101 10.19 -17.70 13.09
CA VAL A 101 9.66 -16.99 11.93
C VAL A 101 8.32 -16.36 12.28
N ARG A 102 8.23 -15.05 12.11
CA ARG A 102 7.01 -14.24 12.33
C ARG A 102 6.44 -13.71 11.04
N THR A 103 7.32 -13.33 10.12
CA THR A 103 6.96 -12.83 8.80
C THR A 103 7.58 -13.73 7.76
N TRP A 104 6.78 -14.15 6.79
CA TRP A 104 7.26 -14.85 5.61
C TRP A 104 6.72 -14.19 4.36
N THR A 105 7.63 -13.75 3.50
CA THR A 105 7.35 -13.22 2.17
C THR A 105 7.94 -14.13 1.10
N TYR A 106 7.14 -14.48 0.11
CA TYR A 106 7.58 -15.18 -1.09
C TYR A 106 7.22 -14.36 -2.32
N GLU A 107 8.23 -14.09 -3.14
CA GLU A 107 8.09 -13.36 -4.39
C GLU A 107 8.52 -14.23 -5.56
N GLY A 108 7.53 -14.73 -6.30
CA GLY A 108 7.71 -15.44 -7.57
C GLY A 108 7.97 -14.52 -8.76
N PHE A 109 8.63 -13.37 -8.55
CA PHE A 109 8.82 -12.32 -9.58
C PHE A 109 10.22 -12.39 -10.21
N PHE A 110 10.30 -12.02 -11.49
CA PHE A 110 11.54 -11.75 -12.23
C PHE A 110 11.40 -10.39 -12.89
N TYR A 111 12.29 -9.46 -12.55
CA TYR A 111 12.46 -8.23 -13.33
C TYR A 111 13.20 -8.61 -14.60
N SER A 112 12.53 -8.52 -15.75
CA SER A 112 13.23 -8.16 -16.97
C SER A 112 12.63 -6.85 -17.45
N ASP A 113 13.49 -5.87 -17.69
CA ASP A 113 13.11 -4.56 -18.24
C ASP A 113 12.56 -4.68 -19.69
N GLU A 114 12.70 -5.87 -20.28
CA GLU A 114 12.08 -6.29 -21.53
C GLU A 114 10.97 -7.29 -21.17
N ASP A 115 9.78 -7.16 -21.75
CA ASP A 115 8.68 -8.12 -21.60
C ASP A 115 9.23 -9.55 -21.69
N PRO A 116 9.23 -10.34 -20.60
CA PRO A 116 9.83 -11.66 -20.63
C PRO A 116 9.13 -12.48 -21.71
N GLU A 117 9.90 -13.04 -22.64
CA GLU A 117 9.36 -13.90 -23.70
C GLU A 117 8.36 -14.89 -23.08
N THR A 118 7.21 -15.11 -23.72
CA THR A 118 6.09 -15.94 -23.23
C THR A 118 6.54 -17.30 -22.65
N ALA A 119 7.64 -17.85 -23.17
CA ALA A 119 8.28 -19.07 -22.67
C ALA A 119 8.82 -18.94 -21.23
N VAL A 120 9.48 -17.83 -20.89
CA VAL A 120 10.01 -17.55 -19.55
C VAL A 120 8.87 -17.41 -18.55
N THR A 121 7.82 -16.68 -18.90
CA THR A 121 6.60 -16.54 -18.07
C THR A 121 5.96 -17.90 -17.78
N SER A 122 5.87 -18.77 -18.79
CA SER A 122 5.32 -20.13 -18.63
C SER A 122 6.18 -21.01 -17.70
N MET A 123 7.51 -20.91 -17.80
CA MET A 123 8.43 -21.63 -16.91
C MET A 123 8.35 -21.17 -15.46
N ILE A 124 8.22 -19.86 -15.22
CA ILE A 124 8.04 -19.29 -13.89
C ILE A 124 6.73 -19.75 -13.28
N TYR A 125 5.64 -19.73 -14.05
CA TYR A 125 4.35 -20.22 -13.62
C TYR A 125 4.43 -21.70 -13.22
N ARG A 126 5.08 -22.54 -14.04
CA ARG A 126 5.36 -23.96 -13.71
C ARG A 126 6.15 -24.11 -12.41
N TYR A 127 7.22 -23.32 -12.22
CA TYR A 127 8.01 -23.36 -11.00
C TYR A 127 7.20 -22.98 -9.75
N ASN A 128 6.41 -21.90 -9.84
CA ASN A 128 5.57 -21.46 -8.73
C ASN A 128 4.51 -22.51 -8.39
N GLN A 129 3.96 -23.22 -9.39
CA GLN A 129 3.09 -24.37 -9.18
C GLN A 129 3.80 -25.54 -8.50
N GLU A 130 5.05 -25.84 -8.85
CA GLU A 130 5.83 -26.94 -8.26
C GLU A 130 6.30 -26.66 -6.83
N MET A 131 6.67 -25.41 -6.52
CA MET A 131 7.06 -24.99 -5.17
C MET A 131 5.88 -24.95 -4.20
N TRP A 132 4.67 -24.84 -4.73
CA TRP A 132 3.47 -24.63 -3.91
C TRP A 132 3.10 -25.80 -2.99
N PRO A 133 3.02 -27.07 -3.46
CA PRO A 133 2.80 -28.21 -2.58
C PRO A 133 3.79 -28.24 -1.42
N PHE A 134 5.05 -27.90 -1.70
CA PHE A 134 6.08 -27.81 -0.69
C PHE A 134 5.74 -26.72 0.36
N PHE A 135 5.33 -25.52 -0.05
CA PHE A 135 4.94 -24.47 0.89
C PHE A 135 3.73 -24.89 1.72
N ALA A 136 2.69 -25.45 1.09
CA ALA A 136 1.50 -25.92 1.78
C ALA A 136 1.85 -26.97 2.86
N GLU A 137 2.67 -27.96 2.54
CA GLU A 137 3.09 -29.00 3.49
C GLU A 137 3.89 -28.45 4.68
N ASN A 138 4.66 -27.38 4.47
CA ASN A 138 5.58 -26.85 5.49
C ASN A 138 5.01 -25.65 6.26
N LEU A 139 3.99 -24.97 5.74
CA LEU A 139 3.38 -23.80 6.39
C LEU A 139 2.98 -24.11 7.84
N ALA A 140 2.36 -25.26 8.08
CA ALA A 140 1.92 -25.67 9.41
C ALA A 140 3.05 -25.79 10.46
N CYS A 141 4.31 -25.95 10.03
CA CYS A 141 5.46 -26.00 10.93
C CYS A 141 5.77 -24.62 11.55
N TYR A 142 5.37 -23.53 10.89
CA TYR A 142 5.58 -22.15 11.33
C TYR A 142 4.49 -21.72 12.31
N THR A 143 4.43 -22.41 13.45
CA THR A 143 3.48 -22.12 14.53
C THR A 143 3.59 -20.69 15.06
N GLY A 144 4.71 -20.01 14.85
CA GLY A 144 4.92 -18.62 15.23
C GLY A 144 4.52 -17.57 14.18
N LEU A 145 4.10 -17.98 12.99
CA LEU A 145 3.85 -17.08 11.87
C LEU A 145 2.65 -16.18 12.16
N THR A 146 2.85 -14.87 12.03
CA THR A 146 1.81 -13.85 12.17
C THR A 146 1.48 -13.17 10.85
N ASN A 147 2.46 -13.08 9.95
CA ASN A 147 2.34 -12.33 8.70
C ASN A 147 2.84 -13.21 7.55
N LEU A 148 2.00 -13.35 6.53
CA LEU A 148 2.31 -14.14 5.35
C LEU A 148 1.98 -13.36 4.08
N SER A 149 2.95 -13.25 3.18
CA SER A 149 2.82 -12.58 1.90
C SER A 149 3.26 -13.50 0.77
N PHE A 150 2.37 -13.73 -0.20
CA PHE A 150 2.67 -14.45 -1.42
C PHE A 150 2.40 -13.58 -2.64
N ARG A 151 3.33 -13.59 -3.59
CA ARG A 151 3.17 -12.96 -4.90
C ARG A 151 3.38 -13.98 -6.03
N ARG A 152 2.50 -13.97 -7.03
CA ARG A 152 2.57 -14.85 -8.23
C ARG A 152 2.57 -16.35 -7.94
N VAL A 153 1.75 -16.79 -6.99
CA VAL A 153 1.57 -18.23 -6.68
C VAL A 153 0.17 -18.70 -7.04
N VAL A 154 -0.02 -20.02 -7.13
CA VAL A 154 -1.35 -20.63 -7.20
C VAL A 154 -1.79 -21.02 -5.79
N ILE A 155 -2.97 -20.58 -5.34
CA ILE A 155 -3.58 -20.99 -4.06
C ILE A 155 -4.65 -22.05 -4.34
N ASP A 156 -4.27 -23.30 -4.14
CA ASP A 156 -5.18 -24.44 -4.22
C ASP A 156 -5.81 -24.78 -2.85
N GLU A 157 -6.69 -25.78 -2.84
CA GLU A 157 -7.33 -26.30 -1.62
C GLU A 157 -6.35 -26.71 -0.52
N ARG A 158 -5.23 -27.35 -0.88
CA ARG A 158 -4.25 -27.85 0.10
C ARG A 158 -3.66 -26.69 0.90
N ALA A 159 -3.46 -25.56 0.25
CA ALA A 159 -2.95 -24.40 0.91
C ALA A 159 -3.97 -23.69 1.77
N VAL A 160 -5.22 -23.57 1.34
CA VAL A 160 -6.26 -23.01 2.22
C VAL A 160 -6.38 -23.84 3.51
N ILE A 161 -6.33 -25.17 3.38
CA ILE A 161 -6.28 -26.09 4.54
C ILE A 161 -5.05 -25.80 5.43
N SER A 162 -3.90 -25.52 4.83
CA SER A 162 -2.66 -25.26 5.56
C SER A 162 -2.66 -23.88 6.23
N LEU A 163 -3.19 -22.85 5.57
CA LEU A 163 -3.42 -21.51 6.11
C LEU A 163 -4.37 -21.57 7.31
N ASN A 164 -5.43 -22.37 7.23
CA ASN A 164 -6.39 -22.56 8.32
C ASN A 164 -5.79 -23.25 9.56
N LYS A 165 -4.63 -23.93 9.44
CA LYS A 165 -3.91 -24.50 10.59
C LYS A 165 -3.02 -23.49 11.31
N LEU A 166 -2.79 -22.31 10.74
CA LEU A 166 -1.91 -21.29 11.30
C LEU A 166 -2.64 -20.46 12.36
N ALA A 167 -2.68 -20.98 13.58
CA ALA A 167 -3.41 -20.37 14.70
C ALA A 167 -2.96 -18.96 15.09
N ASN A 168 -1.77 -18.52 14.66
CA ASN A 168 -1.25 -17.18 14.97
C ASN A 168 -1.25 -16.22 13.78
N LEU A 169 -1.70 -16.66 12.60
CA LEU A 169 -1.72 -15.84 11.40
C LEU A 169 -2.74 -14.71 11.55
N ARG A 170 -2.26 -13.47 11.46
CA ARG A 170 -3.06 -12.23 11.59
C ARG A 170 -3.14 -11.49 10.27
N ASP A 171 -2.03 -11.44 9.53
CA ASP A 171 -1.90 -10.64 8.33
C ASP A 171 -1.63 -11.56 7.14
N LEU A 172 -2.49 -11.49 6.14
CA LEU A 172 -2.39 -12.27 4.91
C LEU A 172 -2.41 -11.34 3.71
N SER A 173 -1.38 -11.41 2.88
CA SER A 173 -1.26 -10.59 1.67
C SER A 173 -1.03 -11.47 0.45
N PHE A 174 -1.87 -11.34 -0.56
CA PHE A 174 -1.71 -11.97 -1.86
C PHE A 174 -1.62 -10.90 -2.94
N SER A 175 -0.68 -11.06 -3.87
CA SER A 175 -0.51 -10.19 -5.02
C SER A 175 -0.32 -11.01 -6.29
N GLU A 176 -1.13 -10.77 -7.31
CA GLU A 176 -1.03 -11.49 -8.61
C GLU A 176 -1.13 -13.01 -8.43
N VAL A 177 -2.03 -13.44 -7.55
CA VAL A 177 -2.15 -14.84 -7.12
C VAL A 177 -3.35 -15.50 -7.78
N ASP A 178 -3.17 -16.71 -8.30
CA ASP A 178 -4.23 -17.51 -8.92
C ASP A 178 -4.91 -18.40 -7.87
N ILE A 179 -6.07 -17.99 -7.38
CA ILE A 179 -6.82 -18.74 -6.36
C ILE A 179 -7.76 -19.72 -7.07
N THR A 180 -7.36 -20.99 -7.11
CA THR A 180 -8.13 -22.08 -7.73
C THR A 180 -9.03 -22.81 -6.75
N SER A 181 -8.91 -22.50 -5.45
CA SER A 181 -9.66 -23.17 -4.39
C SER A 181 -11.08 -22.66 -4.23
N ALA A 182 -12.02 -23.59 -4.09
CA ALA A 182 -13.38 -23.32 -3.61
C ALA A 182 -13.50 -23.38 -2.06
N ILE A 183 -12.41 -23.63 -1.33
CA ILE A 183 -12.43 -23.70 0.14
C ILE A 183 -12.31 -22.31 0.73
N ASN A 184 -13.16 -22.05 1.74
CA ASN A 184 -13.13 -20.81 2.49
C ASN A 184 -11.94 -20.76 3.46
N LEU A 185 -11.27 -19.62 3.50
CA LEU A 185 -10.34 -19.25 4.55
C LEU A 185 -11.12 -19.04 5.85
N GLY A 186 -11.05 -20.00 6.76
CA GLY A 186 -11.83 -20.07 7.99
C GLY A 186 -11.04 -19.73 9.25
N SER A 187 -9.84 -19.14 9.12
CA SER A 187 -9.02 -18.80 10.27
C SER A 187 -9.64 -17.66 11.07
N PRO A 188 -10.04 -17.87 12.34
CA PRO A 188 -10.67 -16.85 13.18
C PRO A 188 -9.65 -15.85 13.76
N HIS A 189 -8.40 -15.92 13.33
CA HIS A 189 -7.32 -15.09 13.86
C HIS A 189 -6.86 -14.02 12.87
N ILE A 190 -7.26 -14.13 11.61
CA ILE A 190 -6.90 -13.19 10.56
C ILE A 190 -7.63 -11.87 10.82
N ARG A 191 -6.85 -10.80 10.84
CA ARG A 191 -7.27 -9.41 11.07
C ARG A 191 -7.07 -8.54 9.86
N LEU A 192 -6.07 -8.84 9.03
CA LEU A 192 -5.78 -8.11 7.80
C LEU A 192 -5.72 -9.09 6.63
N ILE A 193 -6.49 -8.78 5.60
CA ILE A 193 -6.40 -9.42 4.28
C ILE A 193 -6.10 -8.35 3.25
N SER A 194 -5.05 -8.56 2.46
CA SER A 194 -4.69 -7.73 1.31
C SER A 194 -4.68 -8.58 0.05
N LEU A 195 -5.49 -8.25 -0.94
CA LEU A 195 -5.65 -8.99 -2.19
C LEU A 195 -5.44 -8.04 -3.36
N GLN A 196 -4.27 -8.14 -4.00
CA GLN A 196 -3.87 -7.24 -5.08
C GLN A 196 -3.80 -8.03 -6.38
N TYR A 197 -4.37 -7.47 -7.46
CA TYR A 197 -4.34 -8.06 -8.81
C TYR A 197 -4.74 -9.55 -8.85
N ILE A 198 -5.81 -9.92 -8.15
CA ILE A 198 -6.32 -11.30 -8.16
C ILE A 198 -7.22 -11.48 -9.40
N PRO A 199 -7.04 -12.51 -10.22
CA PRO A 199 -7.92 -12.80 -11.34
C PRO A 199 -9.37 -13.08 -10.89
N PHE A 200 -10.33 -12.71 -11.74
CA PHE A 200 -11.77 -12.61 -11.51
C PHE A 200 -12.46 -13.79 -10.76
N ASN A 201 -13.60 -13.50 -10.09
CA ASN A 201 -14.66 -14.39 -9.60
C ASN A 201 -14.51 -15.10 -8.23
N PHE A 202 -13.42 -14.90 -7.48
CA PHE A 202 -13.15 -15.74 -6.29
C PHE A 202 -13.20 -15.04 -4.93
N LEU A 203 -13.39 -13.71 -4.90
CA LEU A 203 -13.32 -12.93 -3.65
C LEU A 203 -14.34 -13.38 -2.59
N SER A 204 -15.58 -13.70 -3.00
CA SER A 204 -16.64 -14.03 -2.04
C SER A 204 -16.42 -15.36 -1.35
N ALA A 205 -16.29 -16.46 -2.09
CA ALA A 205 -16.11 -17.78 -1.48
C ALA A 205 -14.85 -17.86 -0.62
N PHE A 206 -13.73 -17.31 -1.09
CA PHE A 206 -12.45 -17.45 -0.40
C PHE A 206 -12.46 -16.83 1.00
N ILE A 207 -13.09 -15.66 1.21
CA ILE A 207 -12.91 -14.86 2.43
C ILE A 207 -14.03 -15.06 3.45
N VAL A 208 -15.20 -15.58 3.08
CA VAL A 208 -16.40 -15.65 3.95
C VAL A 208 -16.10 -16.18 5.37
N GLY A 209 -15.21 -17.18 5.49
CA GLY A 209 -14.87 -17.76 6.78
C GLY A 209 -14.08 -16.83 7.72
N ALA A 210 -13.38 -15.83 7.19
CA ALA A 210 -12.55 -14.88 7.95
C ALA A 210 -13.29 -13.57 8.25
N CYS A 211 -14.42 -13.30 7.58
CA CYS A 211 -15.15 -12.03 7.70
C CYS A 211 -15.53 -11.67 9.14
N ALA A 212 -15.85 -12.66 9.98
CA ALA A 212 -16.22 -12.43 11.38
C ALA A 212 -15.10 -11.79 12.23
N THR A 213 -13.83 -11.89 11.82
CA THR A 213 -12.68 -11.38 12.56
C THR A 213 -11.86 -10.33 11.81
N LEU A 214 -12.19 -10.10 10.54
CA LEU A 214 -11.48 -9.20 9.65
C LEU A 214 -11.64 -7.74 10.08
N GLY A 215 -10.53 -7.11 10.47
CA GLY A 215 -10.47 -5.68 10.80
C GLY A 215 -10.17 -4.85 9.56
N THR A 216 -9.13 -5.22 8.82
CA THR A 216 -8.68 -4.51 7.62
C THR A 216 -8.86 -5.37 6.38
N LEU A 217 -9.52 -4.84 5.36
CA LEU A 217 -9.59 -5.42 4.03
C LEU A 217 -8.98 -4.47 3.02
N ARG A 218 -7.97 -4.93 2.27
CA ARG A 218 -7.42 -4.21 1.11
C ARG A 218 -7.63 -5.07 -0.13
N VAL A 219 -8.25 -4.53 -1.16
CA VAL A 219 -8.65 -5.35 -2.30
C VAL A 219 -8.55 -4.58 -3.61
N HIS A 220 -7.97 -5.23 -4.62
CA HIS A 220 -8.07 -4.81 -6.01
C HIS A 220 -9.29 -5.50 -6.61
N VAL A 221 -10.23 -4.71 -7.12
CA VAL A 221 -11.55 -5.19 -7.53
C VAL A 221 -11.73 -4.88 -9.00
N SER A 222 -12.13 -5.88 -9.76
CA SER A 222 -12.58 -5.72 -11.14
C SER A 222 -14.07 -5.42 -11.19
N LYS A 223 -14.57 -4.91 -12.32
CA LYS A 223 -15.99 -4.60 -12.51
C LYS A 223 -16.93 -5.77 -12.18
N GLU A 224 -16.49 -6.98 -12.50
CA GLU A 224 -17.27 -8.21 -12.36
C GLU A 224 -17.39 -8.66 -10.89
N ASP A 225 -16.42 -8.28 -10.06
CA ASP A 225 -16.32 -8.67 -8.66
C ASP A 225 -17.04 -7.70 -7.71
N HIS A 226 -17.61 -6.59 -8.22
CA HIS A 226 -18.31 -5.59 -7.42
C HIS A 226 -19.37 -6.21 -6.49
N ARG A 227 -20.20 -7.11 -7.03
CA ARG A 227 -21.25 -7.78 -6.26
C ARG A 227 -20.66 -8.73 -5.22
N ALA A 228 -19.62 -9.48 -5.58
CA ALA A 228 -18.96 -10.40 -4.68
C ALA A 228 -18.34 -9.66 -3.48
N LEU A 229 -17.76 -8.47 -3.71
CA LEU A 229 -17.27 -7.61 -2.63
C LEU A 229 -18.39 -7.18 -1.69
N HIS A 230 -19.53 -6.70 -2.21
CA HIS A 230 -20.67 -6.33 -1.37
C HIS A 230 -21.13 -7.50 -0.51
N ASP A 231 -21.24 -8.70 -1.09
CA ASP A 231 -21.60 -9.91 -0.36
C ASP A 231 -20.59 -10.22 0.77
N VAL A 232 -19.28 -10.00 0.55
CA VAL A 232 -18.26 -10.14 1.61
C VAL A 232 -18.46 -9.12 2.72
N LEU A 233 -18.66 -7.85 2.37
CA LEU A 233 -18.80 -6.74 3.32
C LEU A 233 -20.02 -6.91 4.24
N GLU A 234 -21.12 -7.49 3.74
CA GLU A 234 -22.30 -7.84 4.56
C GLU A 234 -21.95 -8.79 5.73
N HIS A 235 -20.88 -9.57 5.60
CA HIS A 235 -20.46 -10.55 6.59
C HIS A 235 -19.30 -10.08 7.49
N CYS A 236 -18.88 -8.82 7.38
CA CYS A 236 -17.72 -8.27 8.10
C CYS A 236 -18.11 -7.35 9.28
N PRO A 237 -18.58 -7.89 10.42
CA PRO A 237 -19.10 -7.08 11.54
C PRO A 237 -18.04 -6.27 12.29
N VAL A 238 -16.76 -6.62 12.16
CA VAL A 238 -15.65 -5.99 12.89
C VAL A 238 -14.69 -5.22 11.98
N LEU A 239 -15.04 -5.06 10.71
CA LEU A 239 -14.23 -4.30 9.75
C LEU A 239 -14.14 -2.84 10.20
N ASN A 240 -12.92 -2.34 10.37
CA ASN A 240 -12.61 -0.96 10.73
C ASN A 240 -11.99 -0.18 9.57
N GLN A 241 -11.27 -0.86 8.68
CA GLN A 241 -10.59 -0.25 7.54
C GLN A 241 -10.91 -1.01 6.25
N LEU A 242 -11.34 -0.26 5.24
CA LEU A 242 -11.60 -0.78 3.90
C LEU A 242 -10.79 0.01 2.88
N ALA A 243 -9.89 -0.66 2.16
CA ALA A 243 -9.16 -0.10 1.03
C ALA A 243 -9.55 -0.82 -0.27
N ILE A 244 -9.99 -0.06 -1.26
CA ILE A 244 -10.40 -0.56 -2.58
C ILE A 244 -9.56 0.15 -3.64
N THR A 245 -8.99 -0.64 -4.54
CA THR A 245 -8.36 -0.16 -5.77
C THR A 245 -9.06 -0.85 -6.92
N LEU A 246 -9.31 -0.17 -8.04
CA LEU A 246 -9.87 -0.86 -9.21
C LEU A 246 -8.80 -1.26 -10.20
N THR A 247 -9.01 -2.40 -10.84
CA THR A 247 -8.13 -2.88 -11.92
C THR A 247 -8.54 -2.31 -13.28
N ASP A 248 -9.83 -1.98 -13.45
CA ASP A 248 -10.40 -1.56 -14.72
C ASP A 248 -10.84 -0.11 -14.61
N GLU A 249 -10.49 0.72 -15.60
CA GLU A 249 -10.84 2.15 -15.66
C GLU A 249 -12.32 2.43 -15.98
N GLU A 250 -13.19 1.41 -15.97
CA GLU A 250 -14.56 1.56 -16.45
C GLU A 250 -15.56 2.08 -15.41
N ASP A 251 -16.50 2.87 -15.95
CA ASP A 251 -17.11 4.02 -15.29
C ASP A 251 -18.53 3.79 -14.72
N SER A 252 -18.92 2.55 -14.42
CA SER A 252 -20.27 2.28 -13.91
C SER A 252 -20.30 2.18 -12.39
N VAL A 253 -21.00 3.12 -11.74
CA VAL A 253 -21.31 3.07 -10.31
C VAL A 253 -22.01 1.73 -9.96
N PRO A 254 -21.55 0.99 -8.93
CA PRO A 254 -22.27 -0.19 -8.47
C PRO A 254 -23.70 0.20 -8.07
N SER A 255 -24.70 -0.37 -8.75
CA SER A 255 -26.12 -0.11 -8.45
C SER A 255 -26.59 -0.78 -7.15
N HIS A 256 -25.76 -1.65 -6.55
CA HIS A 256 -26.09 -2.40 -5.35
C HIS A 256 -25.72 -1.58 -4.12
N SER A 257 -26.72 -1.16 -3.35
CA SER A 257 -26.49 -0.52 -2.05
C SER A 257 -26.14 -1.58 -1.00
N LEU A 258 -25.09 -1.33 -0.22
CA LEU A 258 -24.74 -2.13 0.94
C LEU A 258 -25.77 -1.86 2.06
N SER A 259 -26.24 -2.90 2.76
CA SER A 259 -27.15 -2.76 3.88
C SER A 259 -26.55 -1.83 4.93
N ILE A 260 -27.36 -0.94 5.52
CA ILE A 260 -26.93 -0.02 6.58
C ILE A 260 -26.34 -0.73 7.81
N THR A 261 -26.63 -2.02 7.98
CA THR A 261 -26.09 -2.85 9.07
C THR A 261 -24.73 -3.49 8.76
N ALA A 262 -24.28 -3.48 7.51
CA ALA A 262 -22.99 -4.02 7.11
C ALA A 262 -21.85 -3.13 7.60
N CYS A 263 -20.72 -3.75 7.97
CA CYS A 263 -19.51 -3.05 8.45
C CYS A 263 -19.80 -1.96 9.52
N PRO A 264 -20.48 -2.28 10.63
CA PRO A 264 -20.95 -1.28 11.61
C PRO A 264 -19.81 -0.54 12.32
N ASN A 265 -18.59 -1.07 12.27
CA ASN A 265 -17.39 -0.50 12.90
C ASN A 265 -16.44 0.19 11.91
N LEU A 266 -16.86 0.38 10.64
CA LEU A 266 -16.00 0.98 9.62
C LEU A 266 -15.67 2.43 10.00
N THR A 267 -14.38 2.70 10.26
CA THR A 267 -13.86 4.02 10.65
C THR A 267 -13.03 4.67 9.56
N GLU A 268 -12.47 3.89 8.64
CA GLU A 268 -11.55 4.35 7.61
C GLU A 268 -11.93 3.75 6.24
N TYR A 269 -12.05 4.61 5.24
CA TYR A 269 -12.33 4.23 3.86
C TYR A 269 -11.24 4.80 2.95
N ILE A 270 -10.63 3.92 2.15
CA ILE A 270 -9.68 4.28 1.10
C ILE A 270 -10.22 3.71 -0.21
N GLY A 271 -10.46 4.50 -1.24
CA GLY A 271 -10.87 3.96 -2.53
C GLY A 271 -11.58 4.94 -3.45
N PRO A 272 -12.16 4.44 -4.56
CA PRO A 272 -12.76 5.30 -5.57
C PRO A 272 -14.01 6.02 -5.08
N GLY A 273 -14.19 7.29 -5.45
CA GLY A 273 -15.31 8.11 -4.98
C GLY A 273 -16.71 7.54 -5.25
N TYR A 274 -16.90 6.81 -6.35
CA TYR A 274 -18.19 6.16 -6.67
C TYR A 274 -18.50 4.93 -5.81
N TYR A 275 -17.52 4.44 -5.03
CA TYR A 275 -17.73 3.42 -4.01
C TYR A 275 -18.02 4.01 -2.63
N ALA A 276 -18.01 5.34 -2.47
CA ALA A 276 -18.32 6.02 -1.21
C ALA A 276 -19.69 5.65 -0.63
N GLY A 277 -20.60 5.04 -1.40
CA GLY A 277 -21.85 4.46 -0.90
C GLY A 277 -21.66 3.50 0.28
N VAL A 278 -20.48 2.88 0.41
CA VAL A 278 -20.12 2.06 1.57
C VAL A 278 -19.93 2.87 2.87
N ILE A 279 -19.95 4.20 2.84
CA ILE A 279 -19.82 5.06 4.02
C ILE A 279 -21.18 5.29 4.70
N ALA A 280 -22.26 5.35 3.92
CA ALA A 280 -23.58 5.75 4.39
C ALA A 280 -24.06 4.91 5.59
N GLY A 281 -24.31 5.58 6.72
CA GLY A 281 -24.78 4.94 7.96
C GLY A 281 -23.69 4.29 8.82
N ARG A 282 -22.40 4.53 8.56
CA ARG A 282 -21.26 3.94 9.30
C ARG A 282 -20.38 5.03 9.94
N PRO A 283 -19.61 4.70 11.00
CA PRO A 283 -18.85 5.69 11.76
C PRO A 283 -17.49 6.03 11.11
N VAL A 284 -17.49 6.33 9.81
CA VAL A 284 -16.27 6.66 9.04
C VAL A 284 -15.80 8.07 9.41
N ARG A 285 -14.54 8.17 9.85
CA ARG A 285 -13.86 9.41 10.24
C ARG A 285 -12.80 9.84 9.23
N GLU A 286 -12.22 8.86 8.56
CA GLU A 286 -11.11 9.05 7.64
C GLU A 286 -11.52 8.54 6.26
N ILE A 287 -11.40 9.40 5.26
CA ILE A 287 -11.78 9.12 3.88
C ILE A 287 -10.61 9.51 2.98
N GLU A 288 -10.09 8.56 2.22
CA GLU A 288 -9.09 8.78 1.19
C GLU A 288 -9.65 8.34 -0.16
N LEU A 289 -9.67 9.25 -1.13
CA LEU A 289 -10.18 8.99 -2.47
C LEU A 289 -9.02 8.91 -3.45
N ASN A 290 -8.73 7.71 -3.98
CA ASN A 290 -7.58 7.48 -4.86
C ASN A 290 -7.92 7.52 -6.36
N GLN A 291 -9.20 7.48 -6.71
CA GLN A 291 -9.70 7.54 -8.09
C GLN A 291 -11.06 8.23 -8.08
N CYS A 292 -11.11 9.45 -8.57
CA CYS A 292 -12.37 10.16 -8.64
C CYS A 292 -13.14 9.88 -9.93
N PRO A 293 -14.47 9.87 -9.86
CA PRO A 293 -15.30 9.48 -11.00
C PRO A 293 -15.13 10.54 -12.11
N ARG A 294 -14.97 10.09 -13.36
CA ARG A 294 -14.84 11.03 -14.50
C ARG A 294 -16.13 11.88 -14.63
N PRO A 295 -16.03 13.19 -14.87
CA PRO A 295 -17.19 14.11 -14.83
C PRO A 295 -18.31 13.75 -15.80
N GLN A 296 -17.99 13.09 -16.93
CA GLN A 296 -18.97 12.62 -17.91
C GLN A 296 -20.02 11.62 -17.37
N TYR A 297 -19.83 11.10 -16.15
CA TYR A 297 -20.74 10.14 -15.50
C TYR A 297 -21.65 10.73 -14.42
N PHE A 298 -21.41 11.97 -14.00
CA PHE A 298 -22.36 12.72 -13.18
C PHE A 298 -23.24 13.58 -14.08
N ALA A 299 -24.34 12.99 -14.52
CA ALA A 299 -25.31 13.66 -15.39
C ALA A 299 -26.07 14.81 -14.71
N THR A 300 -25.88 15.07 -13.40
CA THR A 300 -26.70 16.06 -12.67
C THR A 300 -26.03 16.93 -11.61
N GLU A 301 -24.92 16.57 -10.96
CA GLU A 301 -24.16 17.47 -10.07
C GLU A 301 -22.78 16.84 -9.75
N GLU A 302 -21.67 17.51 -10.10
CA GLU A 302 -20.29 16.98 -10.00
C GLU A 302 -19.84 16.64 -8.55
N THR A 303 -20.66 16.98 -7.54
CA THR A 303 -20.37 16.86 -6.11
C THR A 303 -21.26 15.86 -5.36
N ASP A 304 -22.18 15.14 -6.02
CA ASP A 304 -23.12 14.20 -5.37
C ASP A 304 -22.44 13.14 -4.50
N TRP A 305 -21.23 12.73 -4.85
CA TRP A 305 -20.43 11.76 -4.08
C TRP A 305 -19.94 12.33 -2.74
N LEU A 306 -19.71 13.66 -2.63
CA LEU A 306 -19.38 14.32 -1.36
C LEU A 306 -20.55 14.24 -0.37
N GLU A 307 -21.78 14.37 -0.87
CA GLU A 307 -22.97 14.16 -0.05
C GLU A 307 -23.03 12.74 0.50
N VAL A 308 -22.59 11.76 -0.27
CA VAL A 308 -22.52 10.36 0.18
C VAL A 308 -21.44 10.18 1.24
N CYS A 309 -20.25 10.76 1.05
CA CYS A 309 -19.20 10.78 2.06
C CYS A 309 -19.67 11.41 3.39
N GLY A 310 -20.52 12.44 3.33
CA GLY A 310 -21.12 13.08 4.50
C GLY A 310 -22.22 12.28 5.21
N ARG A 311 -22.69 11.17 4.65
CA ARG A 311 -23.77 10.34 5.24
C ARG A 311 -23.29 9.35 6.31
N GLY A 312 -22.06 9.48 6.80
CA GLY A 312 -21.57 8.73 7.96
C GLY A 312 -22.38 9.02 9.23
N THR A 313 -22.27 8.15 10.23
CA THR A 313 -22.90 8.36 11.56
C THR A 313 -22.06 9.22 12.49
N VAL A 314 -20.82 9.51 12.11
CA VAL A 314 -19.90 10.40 12.82
C VAL A 314 -19.35 11.45 11.85
N PRO A 315 -18.88 12.59 12.36
CA PRO A 315 -18.22 13.60 11.54
C PRO A 315 -16.91 13.08 10.94
N VAL A 316 -16.63 13.46 9.70
CA VAL A 316 -15.35 13.22 9.03
C VAL A 316 -14.30 14.17 9.62
N GLU A 317 -13.17 13.61 10.03
CA GLU A 317 -12.04 14.29 10.67
C GLU A 317 -10.85 14.41 9.69
N VAL A 318 -10.68 13.44 8.79
CA VAL A 318 -9.59 13.40 7.80
C VAL A 318 -10.18 13.13 6.42
N PHE A 319 -9.82 13.96 5.44
CA PHE A 319 -10.35 13.84 4.09
C PHE A 319 -9.27 14.11 3.06
N TRP A 320 -8.92 13.07 2.31
CA TRP A 320 -7.87 13.08 1.30
C TRP A 320 -8.46 12.78 -0.06
N ILE A 321 -8.03 13.54 -1.06
CA ILE A 321 -8.31 13.26 -2.47
C ILE A 321 -6.97 13.19 -3.19
N HIS A 322 -6.70 12.07 -3.84
CA HIS A 322 -5.54 11.86 -4.69
C HIS A 322 -5.94 11.78 -6.16
N ASP A 323 -4.99 12.17 -7.00
CA ASP A 323 -5.03 12.05 -8.44
C ASP A 323 -6.32 12.60 -9.08
N PHE A 324 -6.85 13.70 -8.50
CA PHE A 324 -8.07 14.32 -8.99
C PHE A 324 -7.80 15.14 -10.25
N PRO A 325 -8.58 14.98 -11.34
CA PRO A 325 -8.45 15.86 -12.49
C PRO A 325 -8.81 17.30 -12.09
N THR A 326 -7.89 18.25 -12.30
CA THR A 326 -8.05 19.61 -11.76
C THR A 326 -9.31 20.35 -12.25
N PHE A 327 -9.81 20.04 -13.45
CA PHE A 327 -10.95 20.75 -14.04
C PHE A 327 -12.30 20.46 -13.38
N ALA A 328 -12.37 19.44 -12.51
CA ALA A 328 -13.64 18.75 -12.36
C ALA A 328 -14.67 19.36 -11.41
N ILE A 329 -14.37 20.36 -10.55
CA ILE A 329 -15.43 20.96 -9.69
C ILE A 329 -15.06 22.40 -9.28
N PRO A 330 -15.62 23.45 -9.95
CA PRO A 330 -15.68 24.79 -9.37
C PRO A 330 -16.30 24.73 -7.97
N ASP A 331 -15.73 25.46 -7.00
CA ASP A 331 -16.19 25.46 -5.60
C ASP A 331 -15.97 24.15 -4.80
N LEU A 332 -15.12 23.20 -5.24
CA LEU A 332 -14.82 21.96 -4.49
C LEU A 332 -14.47 22.22 -3.02
N PHE A 333 -13.54 23.15 -2.78
CA PHE A 333 -13.10 23.47 -1.42
C PHE A 333 -14.25 24.02 -0.56
N PRO A 334 -15.01 25.05 -0.98
CA PRO A 334 -16.23 25.47 -0.30
C PRO A 334 -17.19 24.31 0.02
N VAL A 335 -17.42 23.41 -0.94
CA VAL A 335 -18.32 22.26 -0.75
C VAL A 335 -17.76 21.31 0.31
N ILE A 336 -16.47 20.96 0.27
CA ILE A 336 -15.82 20.13 1.30
C ILE A 336 -15.98 20.76 2.69
N MET A 337 -15.74 22.08 2.81
CA MET A 337 -15.89 22.79 4.09
C MET A 337 -17.33 22.76 4.61
N GLU A 338 -18.32 22.88 3.72
CA GLU A 338 -19.73 22.79 4.07
C GLU A 338 -20.11 21.37 4.55
N LYS A 339 -19.62 20.33 3.86
CA LYS A 339 -19.96 18.93 4.17
C LYS A 339 -19.23 18.39 5.39
N PHE A 340 -18.02 18.87 5.68
CA PHE A 340 -17.18 18.37 6.76
C PHE A 340 -16.85 19.46 7.78
N PRO A 341 -17.83 19.92 8.59
CA PRO A 341 -17.65 21.04 9.51
C PRO A 341 -16.71 20.75 10.70
N LEU A 342 -16.25 19.51 10.86
CA LEU A 342 -15.32 19.08 11.91
C LEU A 342 -14.01 18.53 11.35
N LEU A 343 -13.72 18.83 10.10
CA LEU A 343 -12.49 18.42 9.43
C LEU A 343 -11.26 18.96 10.17
N THR A 344 -10.27 18.11 10.37
CA THR A 344 -9.00 18.41 11.03
C THR A 344 -7.83 18.38 10.05
N ASP A 345 -7.92 17.54 9.03
CA ASP A 345 -6.91 17.32 8.01
C ASP A 345 -7.58 17.25 6.63
N LEU A 346 -7.11 18.09 5.71
CA LEU A 346 -7.50 18.09 4.30
C LEU A 346 -6.27 17.97 3.41
N GLN A 347 -6.27 16.96 2.55
CA GLN A 347 -5.26 16.79 1.50
C GLN A 347 -5.91 16.73 0.13
N LEU A 348 -5.43 17.56 -0.79
CA LEU A 348 -5.89 17.62 -2.17
C LEU A 348 -4.68 17.49 -3.09
N THR A 349 -4.51 16.31 -3.68
CA THR A 349 -3.54 16.09 -4.76
C THR A 349 -4.27 16.10 -6.09
N PHE A 350 -3.85 16.98 -6.98
CA PHE A 350 -4.39 17.09 -8.31
C PHE A 350 -3.44 16.54 -9.36
N TYR A 351 -4.00 15.83 -10.33
CA TYR A 351 -3.24 15.26 -11.45
C TYR A 351 -3.52 16.00 -12.76
N ALA A 352 -2.48 16.14 -13.58
CA ALA A 352 -2.57 16.67 -14.92
C ALA A 352 -3.46 15.75 -15.74
N TYR A 353 -4.59 16.25 -16.23
CA TYR A 353 -5.41 15.45 -17.12
C TYR A 353 -4.63 15.30 -18.43
N THR A 354 -3.91 14.19 -18.57
CA THR A 354 -3.32 13.78 -19.84
C THR A 354 -4.49 13.38 -20.74
N MET A 355 -5.02 14.35 -21.46
CA MET A 355 -5.95 14.07 -22.53
C MET A 355 -5.23 13.18 -23.54
N ALA A 356 -5.71 11.95 -23.66
CA ALA A 356 -5.23 11.03 -24.70
C ALA A 356 -5.55 11.54 -26.13
N ASP A 357 -6.25 12.67 -26.27
CA ASP A 357 -6.52 13.34 -27.54
C ASP A 357 -6.30 14.87 -27.41
N ASP A 358 -5.06 15.32 -27.57
CA ASP A 358 -4.60 16.73 -27.64
C ASP A 358 -5.24 17.56 -28.79
N ASN A 359 -6.34 17.09 -29.39
CA ASN A 359 -6.93 17.66 -30.60
C ASN A 359 -8.28 18.32 -30.39
N ASP A 360 -8.89 18.23 -29.19
CA ASP A 360 -10.11 18.98 -28.90
C ASP A 360 -9.77 20.38 -28.36
N PRO A 361 -10.04 21.46 -29.11
CA PRO A 361 -9.76 22.82 -28.66
C PRO A 361 -10.57 23.24 -27.41
N GLU A 362 -11.73 22.62 -27.13
CA GLU A 362 -12.48 22.91 -25.89
C GLU A 362 -11.71 22.38 -24.66
N ASP A 363 -11.07 21.22 -24.80
CA ASP A 363 -10.29 20.61 -23.72
C ASP A 363 -8.97 21.33 -23.45
N ILE A 364 -8.36 21.89 -24.50
CA ILE A 364 -7.22 22.82 -24.38
C ILE A 364 -7.65 24.12 -23.69
N GLU A 365 -8.85 24.64 -23.96
CA GLU A 365 -9.34 25.86 -23.32
C GLU A 365 -9.68 25.62 -21.84
N ILE A 366 -10.23 24.45 -21.49
CA ILE A 366 -10.50 24.03 -20.11
C ILE A 366 -9.18 23.85 -19.34
N SER A 367 -8.20 23.12 -19.89
CA SER A 367 -6.90 22.92 -19.20
C SER A 367 -6.19 24.25 -18.90
N ASN A 368 -6.35 25.25 -19.77
CA ASN A 368 -5.81 26.60 -19.59
C ASN A 368 -6.57 27.46 -18.56
N GLN A 369 -7.78 27.08 -18.15
CA GLN A 369 -8.58 27.82 -17.15
C GLN A 369 -8.37 27.33 -15.73
N VAL A 370 -7.77 26.16 -15.55
CA VAL A 370 -7.65 25.54 -14.24
C VAL A 370 -6.35 25.91 -13.58
N HIS A 371 -6.47 26.58 -12.46
CA HIS A 371 -5.33 27.08 -11.73
C HIS A 371 -5.47 26.74 -10.25
N TYR A 372 -4.36 26.39 -9.60
CA TYR A 372 -4.11 26.36 -8.13
C TYR A 372 -4.96 27.37 -7.31
N LEU A 373 -5.24 28.49 -7.96
CA LEU A 373 -5.69 29.72 -7.37
C LEU A 373 -7.18 29.88 -7.45
N SER A 374 -7.92 29.21 -8.33
CA SER A 374 -9.39 29.28 -8.31
C SER A 374 -9.94 28.68 -7.01
N ILE A 375 -9.36 27.58 -6.54
CA ILE A 375 -9.72 26.88 -5.30
C ILE A 375 -9.61 27.80 -4.08
N ILE A 376 -8.57 28.64 -4.04
CA ILE A 376 -8.25 29.51 -2.89
C ILE A 376 -8.70 30.96 -3.13
N HIS A 377 -8.93 31.38 -4.38
CA HIS A 377 -9.41 32.73 -4.73
C HIS A 377 -10.77 33.01 -4.08
N ASP A 378 -11.64 32.00 -3.93
CA ASP A 378 -12.89 32.14 -3.20
C ASP A 378 -12.75 32.24 -1.66
N VAL A 379 -11.57 31.96 -1.07
CA VAL A 379 -11.31 32.34 0.35
C VAL A 379 -11.50 33.84 0.53
N SER A 380 -11.00 34.63 -0.43
CA SER A 380 -11.00 36.09 -0.34
C SER A 380 -12.39 36.72 -0.58
N THR A 381 -13.31 35.97 -1.20
CA THR A 381 -14.68 36.44 -1.46
C THR A 381 -15.60 36.29 -0.24
N GLY A 382 -15.16 35.55 0.78
CA GLY A 382 -15.88 35.39 2.04
C GLY A 382 -17.08 34.44 1.98
N LYS A 383 -17.25 33.68 0.90
CA LYS A 383 -18.45 32.88 0.62
C LYS A 383 -18.65 31.66 1.52
N TYR A 384 -17.62 31.16 2.20
CA TYR A 384 -17.69 29.95 3.03
C TYR A 384 -16.90 30.09 4.33
N GLU A 385 -17.24 29.28 5.33
CA GLU A 385 -16.54 29.20 6.62
C GLU A 385 -15.54 28.05 6.61
N VAL A 386 -14.40 28.23 7.27
CA VAL A 386 -13.40 27.17 7.47
C VAL A 386 -13.63 26.55 8.85
N PRO A 387 -13.69 25.22 8.98
CA PRO A 387 -13.81 24.56 10.27
C PRO A 387 -12.73 25.05 11.24
N GLY A 388 -13.15 25.50 12.42
CA GLY A 388 -12.19 25.88 13.48
C GLY A 388 -11.33 24.71 13.98
N THR A 389 -11.69 23.49 13.58
CA THR A 389 -10.94 22.25 13.83
C THR A 389 -9.82 21.99 12.83
N LEU A 390 -9.81 22.65 11.66
CA LEU A 390 -8.83 22.39 10.60
C LEU A 390 -7.44 22.82 11.06
N ARG A 391 -6.53 21.85 11.17
CA ARG A 391 -5.12 22.04 11.59
C ARG A 391 -4.15 21.81 10.45
N TYR A 392 -4.47 20.93 9.52
CA TYR A 392 -3.61 20.55 8.40
C TYR A 392 -4.31 20.80 7.06
N LEU A 393 -3.61 21.48 6.15
CA LEU A 393 -4.06 21.71 4.78
C LEU A 393 -2.91 21.45 3.80
N GLU A 394 -3.10 20.52 2.88
CA GLU A 394 -2.17 20.22 1.81
C GLU A 394 -2.84 20.31 0.45
N ILE A 395 -2.23 21.03 -0.47
CA ILE A 395 -2.67 21.15 -1.86
C ILE A 395 -1.46 20.95 -2.77
N LEU A 396 -1.39 19.78 -3.42
CA LEU A 396 -0.33 19.40 -4.34
C LEU A 396 -0.84 19.32 -5.77
N LEU A 397 0.00 19.74 -6.73
CA LEU A 397 -0.26 19.68 -8.16
C LEU A 397 0.71 18.70 -8.82
N CYS A 398 0.33 18.17 -9.98
CA CYS A 398 1.27 17.50 -10.87
C CYS A 398 2.17 18.52 -11.59
N GLU A 399 3.34 18.09 -12.02
CA GLU A 399 4.38 18.97 -12.59
C GLU A 399 4.01 19.66 -13.89
N GLU A 400 3.09 19.07 -14.65
CA GLU A 400 2.73 19.51 -16.00
C GLU A 400 1.90 20.80 -16.02
N TYR A 401 1.61 21.39 -14.85
CA TYR A 401 0.82 22.63 -14.75
C TYR A 401 1.68 23.90 -14.81
N GLU A 402 1.30 24.81 -15.70
CA GLU A 402 1.83 26.16 -15.70
C GLU A 402 1.31 26.97 -14.49
N ILE A 403 2.22 27.69 -13.83
CA ILE A 403 1.89 28.63 -12.76
C ILE A 403 0.90 29.67 -13.31
N HIS A 404 -0.20 29.90 -12.60
CA HIS A 404 -1.18 30.92 -12.97
C HIS A 404 -0.49 32.25 -13.31
N PRO A 405 -0.83 32.90 -14.45
CA PRO A 405 -0.06 34.05 -14.94
C PRO A 405 -0.10 35.29 -14.01
N THR A 406 -1.16 35.45 -13.21
CA THR A 406 -1.37 36.65 -12.38
C THR A 406 -1.38 36.45 -10.86
N ILE A 407 -1.48 35.23 -10.34
CA ILE A 407 -1.48 35.00 -8.89
C ILE A 407 -0.32 34.05 -8.54
N THR A 408 0.44 34.37 -7.49
CA THR A 408 1.62 33.59 -7.08
C THR A 408 1.33 32.75 -5.83
N LEU A 409 2.15 31.72 -5.61
CA LEU A 409 2.15 30.92 -4.38
C LEU A 409 2.24 31.78 -3.13
N ALA A 410 3.18 32.74 -3.13
CA ALA A 410 3.37 33.69 -2.04
C ALA A 410 2.10 34.52 -1.76
N GLN A 411 1.40 35.00 -2.79
CA GLN A 411 0.17 35.78 -2.61
C GLN A 411 -0.95 34.96 -1.96
N VAL A 412 -0.98 33.65 -2.17
CA VAL A 412 -1.95 32.80 -1.48
C VAL A 412 -1.57 32.55 -0.05
N VAL A 413 -0.32 32.21 0.19
CA VAL A 413 0.19 31.98 1.54
C VAL A 413 -0.07 33.23 2.39
N ASP A 414 0.24 34.41 1.85
CA ASP A 414 -0.06 35.69 2.51
C ASP A 414 -1.57 35.84 2.82
N ARG A 415 -2.46 35.44 1.90
CA ARG A 415 -3.92 35.48 2.10
C ARG A 415 -4.39 34.49 3.17
N ILE A 416 -3.87 33.26 3.19
CA ILE A 416 -4.21 32.24 4.19
C ILE A 416 -3.71 32.70 5.56
N GLN A 417 -2.45 33.11 5.66
CA GLN A 417 -1.82 33.53 6.92
C GLN A 417 -2.44 34.81 7.50
N SER A 418 -2.94 35.72 6.65
CA SER A 418 -3.63 36.95 7.10
C SER A 418 -5.12 36.78 7.36
N SER A 419 -5.71 35.62 7.02
CA SER A 419 -7.13 35.37 7.17
C SER A 419 -7.50 34.88 8.57
N GLU A 420 -8.50 35.52 9.20
CA GLU A 420 -9.04 35.07 10.49
C GLU A 420 -9.64 33.65 10.42
N LYS A 421 -10.06 33.21 9.22
CA LYS A 421 -10.67 31.90 9.00
C LYS A 421 -9.68 30.74 9.15
N PHE A 422 -8.39 30.97 8.90
CA PHE A 422 -7.33 29.96 9.02
C PHE A 422 -6.49 30.13 10.29
N THR A 423 -7.01 30.85 11.29
CA THR A 423 -6.29 31.12 12.55
C THR A 423 -5.86 29.86 13.31
N ASN A 424 -6.60 28.77 13.13
CA ASN A 424 -6.34 27.47 13.74
C ASN A 424 -5.45 26.54 12.89
N LEU A 425 -5.09 26.93 11.68
CA LEU A 425 -4.21 26.14 10.83
C LEU A 425 -2.79 26.11 11.42
N ASP A 426 -2.25 24.90 11.57
CA ASP A 426 -0.92 24.64 12.12
C ASP A 426 0.09 24.25 11.03
N CYS A 427 -0.39 23.59 9.97
CA CYS A 427 0.42 23.16 8.83
C CYS A 427 -0.26 23.52 7.51
N LEU A 428 0.52 24.07 6.58
CA LEU A 428 0.14 24.36 5.21
C LEU A 428 1.21 23.79 4.27
N ILE A 429 0.82 22.92 3.34
CA ILE A 429 1.72 22.39 2.31
C ILE A 429 1.18 22.76 0.94
N LEU A 430 2.03 23.36 0.12
CA LEU A 430 1.67 23.76 -1.23
C LEU A 430 2.83 23.52 -2.18
N GLY A 431 2.54 23.06 -3.39
CA GLY A 431 3.55 22.86 -4.42
C GLY A 431 3.18 21.75 -5.39
N ASN A 432 4.19 21.03 -5.87
CA ASN A 432 4.02 19.81 -6.64
C ASN A 432 4.70 18.62 -5.92
N LYS A 433 4.63 17.44 -6.53
CA LYS A 433 5.16 16.20 -5.94
C LYS A 433 6.69 16.22 -5.74
N GLU A 434 7.42 17.00 -6.53
CA GLU A 434 8.90 17.03 -6.54
C GLU A 434 9.48 18.25 -5.81
N SER A 435 8.68 19.30 -5.66
CA SER A 435 9.04 20.60 -5.11
C SER A 435 7.83 21.20 -4.41
N TYR A 436 7.84 21.10 -3.08
CA TYR A 436 6.79 21.67 -2.24
C TYR A 436 7.39 22.49 -1.10
N GLN A 437 6.58 23.46 -0.67
CA GLN A 437 6.88 24.31 0.46
C GLN A 437 5.92 23.94 1.59
N CYS A 438 6.48 23.77 2.77
CA CYS A 438 5.76 23.46 3.99
C CYS A 438 5.90 24.64 4.95
N TRP A 439 4.77 25.21 5.35
CA TRP A 439 4.70 26.20 6.40
C TRP A 439 4.15 25.54 7.65
N ASN A 440 4.89 25.67 8.76
CA ASN A 440 4.47 25.18 10.07
C ASN A 440 4.40 26.32 11.06
N LYS A 441 3.36 26.28 11.89
CA LYS A 441 3.17 27.18 13.02
C LYS A 441 3.79 26.55 14.26
N ASP A 442 4.68 27.29 14.93
CA ASP A 442 5.27 26.84 16.19
C ASP A 442 4.33 27.05 17.39
N GLU A 443 4.77 26.66 18.58
CA GLU A 443 4.02 26.86 19.84
C GLU A 443 3.71 28.34 20.15
N THR A 444 4.45 29.27 19.53
CA THR A 444 4.25 30.72 19.69
C THR A 444 3.24 31.29 18.69
N GLY A 445 2.80 30.47 17.74
CA GLY A 445 1.89 30.87 16.68
C GLY A 445 2.59 31.51 15.48
N VAL A 446 3.92 31.45 15.40
CA VAL A 446 4.71 32.04 14.33
C VAL A 446 4.91 31.01 13.21
N TRP A 447 4.66 31.44 11.98
CA TRP A 447 4.88 30.61 10.79
C TRP A 447 6.38 30.56 10.44
N SER A 448 6.86 29.35 10.16
CA SER A 448 8.18 29.08 9.60
C SER A 448 8.02 28.27 8.31
N MET A 449 8.91 28.49 7.35
CA MET A 449 8.87 27.81 6.05
C MET A 449 10.06 26.86 5.93
N ILE A 450 9.78 25.64 5.48
CA ILE A 450 10.75 24.65 5.05
C ILE A 450 10.43 24.33 3.59
N GLN A 451 11.43 24.47 2.73
CA GLN A 451 11.34 24.08 1.33
C GLN A 451 11.97 22.70 1.19
N TYR A 452 11.28 21.80 0.50
CA TYR A 452 11.80 20.49 0.13
C TYR A 452 11.90 20.45 -1.40
N GLY A 453 13.09 20.16 -1.92
CA GLY A 453 13.31 19.91 -3.36
C GLY A 453 13.89 18.53 -3.62
N GLU A 454 14.06 18.17 -4.90
CA GLU A 454 14.66 16.89 -5.34
C GLU A 454 15.98 16.56 -4.62
N ASP A 455 16.82 17.57 -4.37
CA ASP A 455 18.11 17.41 -3.70
C ASP A 455 18.01 17.01 -2.21
N ASP A 456 16.85 17.19 -1.57
CA ASP A 456 16.64 16.89 -0.14
C ASP A 456 16.06 15.48 0.10
N LEU A 457 15.59 14.79 -0.95
CA LEU A 457 15.00 13.44 -0.87
C LEU A 457 16.01 12.31 -1.09
N GLU A 458 17.23 12.61 -1.56
CA GLU A 458 18.35 11.65 -1.62
C GLU A 458 19.04 11.48 -0.25
N GLY A 459 18.26 11.10 0.76
CA GLY A 459 18.76 10.49 2.01
C GLY A 459 19.02 8.99 1.86
N GLY A 460 19.26 8.51 0.63
CA GLY A 460 19.66 7.14 0.36
C GLY A 460 21.13 6.97 0.72
N ASP A 461 21.41 6.08 1.67
CA ASP A 461 22.72 5.57 2.02
C ASP A 461 23.48 5.11 0.75
N ASN A 462 24.14 6.04 0.08
CA ASN A 462 25.07 5.75 -1.01
C ASN A 462 26.39 5.37 -0.35
N ASP A 463 26.48 4.12 0.11
CA ASP A 463 27.73 3.48 0.50
C ASP A 463 28.64 3.48 -0.73
N GLY A 464 29.48 4.52 -0.81
CA GLY A 464 30.48 4.68 -1.85
C GLY A 464 31.54 3.59 -1.76
N ASP A 465 31.40 2.56 -2.60
CA ASP A 465 32.52 1.72 -3.02
C ASP A 465 33.03 2.22 -4.38
N GLY A 466 33.69 3.38 -4.32
CA GLY A 466 34.56 3.88 -5.37
C GLY A 466 36.00 3.82 -4.90
N ASP A 467 36.67 2.67 -5.03
CA ASP A 467 38.13 2.60 -4.97
C ASP A 467 38.64 1.88 -6.23
N GLY A 468 38.84 2.70 -7.26
CA GLY A 468 39.79 2.40 -8.31
C GLY A 468 41.17 2.86 -7.85
N SER A 469 42.05 1.91 -7.57
CA SER A 469 43.48 2.17 -7.49
C SER A 469 44.21 1.28 -8.48
N ASP A 470 44.81 1.94 -9.48
CA ASP A 470 45.90 1.43 -10.30
C ASP A 470 46.98 0.72 -9.44
N GLY A 471 47.38 -0.46 -9.91
CA GLY A 471 48.44 -1.30 -9.36
C GLY A 471 48.50 -2.64 -10.08
#